data_AF-A0A3D4GGQ4-F1
#
_entry.id   AF-A0A3D4GGQ4-F1
#
_cell.length_a   1.000
_cell.length_b   1.000
_cell.length_c   1.000
_cell.angle_alpha   90.00
_cell.angle_beta   90.00
_cell.angle_gamma   90.00
#
_symmetry.space_group_name_H-M   'P 1'
#
loop_
_entity.id
_entity.type
_entity.pdbx_description
1 polymer ?
#
loop_
_entity_poly.entity_id
_entity_poly.type
_entity_poly.pdbx_seq_one_letter_code
_entity_poly.pdbx_strand_id
1 'polypeptide(L)'
;MIIDPQNIQYVLDRFITTLLSQHALSWKNAYAWKLNETPHARNTLPVIFPAFMFLHCTQLIKDNPQLDNMRGKICSWLMRHQTQETKTWNWWQRNAKERETRPYPDDLDDTACALAAIHAVNPQYITGEMLAKFTSALCQSEQQPGGPYRTWLVSAKDKKWHDVDPVVNCNIAYALSLFGVTLDQQIKYLAQRFQMSCASPYYPSSLPCAYFFARMFHSAQPSTQEKLESARKYVEFIVLELLKNNQNTPHTIALGTTTLLYLHSKTEKIEKGITSLCSAYPKLGMGELCIYTNFHGDCRVAGSPPTTLALCIETLSVWIAMQKKKDVTQNAKIKEEVFAFTQKRITGLPFLLRKKVKKVLHDFSLDKNAAQATGLPFLTFSTLTQENSIKISHRTLVELGCANVCGWISYTLLDARIDKQKQAEKFLPLAPFFYREALRIYAKFCPTNHPFWKTCHKILATVDDAYVKEALHITSPLMHSGKKSLGHALCAVAALFLSHQDSHQRIAGIQKFFLLYLTAKQLNDDLHDWEQDYTEGRITPVVSLVLKYSASRNIKKLRTAFWECVLPESCRILVRCFAHAEHVLLQAKLPNPQPFLLLLGQAENDFHKAEHEIRTIHEFIFAPSKK
;
A
#
# COMPACT_ATOMS: atom_id res chain seq x y z
N MET A 1 -18.05 0.67 13.63
CA MET A 1 -17.85 1.66 12.55
C MET A 1 -16.68 1.16 11.72
N ILE A 2 -16.93 0.54 10.57
CA ILE A 2 -15.87 -0.06 9.74
C ILE A 2 -14.96 1.05 9.24
N ILE A 3 -13.68 0.99 9.59
CA ILE A 3 -12.67 1.95 9.14
C ILE A 3 -12.38 1.65 7.67
N ASP A 4 -12.90 2.47 6.77
CA ASP A 4 -12.74 2.31 5.33
C ASP A 4 -11.33 2.75 4.87
N PRO A 5 -10.49 1.83 4.35
CA PRO A 5 -9.16 2.15 3.86
C PRO A 5 -9.12 3.19 2.73
N GLN A 6 -10.16 3.32 1.89
CA GLN A 6 -10.18 4.37 0.85
C GLN A 6 -10.47 5.74 1.45
N ASN A 7 -11.36 5.82 2.44
CA ASN A 7 -11.57 7.05 3.20
C ASN A 7 -10.28 7.46 3.94
N ILE A 8 -9.54 6.49 4.49
CA ILE A 8 -8.21 6.76 5.06
C ILE A 8 -7.24 7.26 3.99
N GLN A 9 -7.17 6.63 2.81
CA GLN A 9 -6.29 7.07 1.71
C GLN A 9 -6.61 8.50 1.28
N TYR A 10 -7.90 8.83 1.12
CA TYR A 10 -8.33 10.20 0.82
C TYR A 10 -7.88 11.19 1.91
N VAL A 11 -8.06 10.85 3.19
CA VAL A 11 -7.60 11.70 4.30
C VAL A 11 -6.07 11.82 4.32
N LEU A 12 -5.34 10.74 4.03
CA LEU A 12 -3.88 10.74 3.89
C LEU A 12 -3.43 11.70 2.79
N ASP A 13 -4.05 11.65 1.61
CA ASP A 13 -3.73 12.54 0.47
C ASP A 13 -3.98 14.01 0.82
N ARG A 14 -5.03 14.28 1.61
CA ARG A 14 -5.33 15.62 2.13
C ARG A 14 -4.30 16.10 3.14
N PHE A 15 -3.81 15.23 4.02
CA PHE A 15 -2.70 15.55 4.92
C PHE A 15 -1.42 15.85 4.13
N ILE A 16 -1.07 15.05 3.12
CA ILE A 16 0.10 15.29 2.25
C ILE A 16 -0.02 16.63 1.53
N THR A 17 -1.18 16.92 0.95
CA THR A 17 -1.44 18.20 0.27
C THR A 17 -1.27 19.39 1.23
N THR A 18 -1.75 19.25 2.47
CA THR A 18 -1.62 20.28 3.50
C THR A 18 -0.14 20.49 3.89
N LEU A 19 0.62 19.39 4.01
CA LEU A 19 2.05 19.42 4.34
C LEU A 19 2.85 20.16 3.28
N LEU A 20 2.55 19.89 2.00
CA LEU A 20 3.24 20.48 0.85
C LEU A 20 2.84 21.92 0.55
N SER A 21 1.64 22.35 0.92
CA SER A 21 1.14 23.70 0.61
C SER A 21 1.35 24.70 1.75
N GLN A 22 0.89 24.40 2.96
CA GLN A 22 0.85 25.35 4.08
C GLN A 22 2.16 25.38 4.87
N HIS A 23 2.99 24.35 4.71
CA HIS A 23 4.13 24.08 5.60
C HIS A 23 5.44 23.79 4.86
N ALA A 24 5.48 24.02 3.55
CA ALA A 24 6.64 23.79 2.68
C ALA A 24 7.93 24.55 3.08
N LEU A 25 7.84 25.53 3.98
CA LEU A 25 8.98 26.32 4.43
C LEU A 25 9.24 26.23 5.94
N SER A 26 8.29 25.69 6.73
CA SER A 26 8.37 25.65 8.20
C SER A 26 9.08 24.41 8.74
N TRP A 27 9.39 23.41 7.91
CA TRP A 27 10.16 22.21 8.30
C TRP A 27 11.60 22.50 8.73
N LYS A 28 12.10 23.73 8.51
CA LYS A 28 13.43 24.15 8.94
C LYS A 28 13.51 24.50 10.42
N ASN A 29 12.39 24.81 11.07
CA ASN A 29 12.40 25.35 12.43
C ASN A 29 11.45 24.57 13.34
N ALA A 30 11.76 24.58 14.64
CA ALA A 30 10.80 24.24 15.68
C ALA A 30 10.29 25.51 16.37
N TYR A 31 9.23 25.37 17.15
CA TYR A 31 8.70 26.42 18.02
C TYR A 31 8.82 25.95 19.47
N ALA A 32 9.14 26.87 20.38
CA ALA A 32 9.35 26.56 21.79
C ALA A 32 8.33 27.19 22.74
N TRP A 33 7.85 26.40 23.71
CA TRP A 33 6.95 26.84 24.78
C TRP A 33 7.30 26.16 26.11
N LYS A 34 6.80 26.64 27.25
CA LYS A 34 6.98 25.91 28.53
C LYS A 34 6.06 24.69 28.56
N LEU A 35 6.47 23.67 29.29
CA LEU A 35 5.62 22.50 29.56
C LEU A 35 4.30 22.98 30.20
N ASN A 36 3.16 22.49 29.71
CA ASN A 36 1.79 22.88 30.11
C ASN A 36 1.32 24.27 29.63
N GLU A 37 2.08 24.99 28.79
CA GLU A 37 1.59 26.19 28.10
C GLU A 37 1.04 25.86 26.71
N THR A 38 0.19 26.75 26.16
CA THR A 38 -0.25 26.63 24.78
C THR A 38 0.89 27.02 23.83
N PRO A 39 1.17 26.25 22.76
CA PRO A 39 2.23 26.58 21.81
C PRO A 39 2.02 27.95 21.17
N HIS A 40 3.05 28.79 21.18
CA HIS A 40 3.03 30.12 20.55
C HIS A 40 4.15 30.25 19.52
N ALA A 41 3.81 30.65 18.29
CA ALA A 41 4.73 30.72 17.15
C ALA A 41 5.81 31.82 17.24
N ARG A 42 5.86 32.59 18.33
CA ARG A 42 6.79 33.73 18.49
C ARG A 42 8.22 33.31 18.87
N ASN A 43 8.46 32.07 19.28
CA ASN A 43 9.77 31.55 19.70
C ASN A 43 10.28 30.49 18.71
N THR A 44 10.77 30.92 17.55
CA THR A 44 11.37 30.01 16.57
C THR A 44 12.74 29.51 17.04
N LEU A 45 12.96 28.21 16.92
CA LEU A 45 14.25 27.55 17.18
C LEU A 45 14.84 27.04 15.85
N PRO A 46 16.06 27.47 15.47
CA PRO A 46 16.74 27.00 14.28
C PRO A 46 17.43 25.64 14.55
N VAL A 47 16.63 24.58 14.57
CA VAL A 47 17.07 23.19 14.85
C VAL A 47 16.87 22.30 13.63
N ILE A 48 17.65 21.23 13.53
CA ILE A 48 17.56 20.31 12.38
C ILE A 48 16.55 19.17 12.57
N PHE A 49 16.15 18.89 13.81
CA PHE A 49 15.30 17.76 14.19
C PHE A 49 14.00 17.61 13.36
N PRO A 50 13.22 18.69 13.11
CA PRO A 50 11.99 18.59 12.32
C PRO A 50 12.22 18.10 10.89
N ALA A 51 13.39 18.37 10.31
CA ALA A 51 13.73 18.01 8.94
C ALA A 51 13.89 16.48 8.78
N PHE A 52 14.58 15.81 9.69
CA PHE A 52 14.69 14.35 9.60
C PHE A 52 13.36 13.65 9.95
N MET A 53 12.57 14.19 10.88
CA MET A 53 11.25 13.63 11.17
C MET A 53 10.33 13.72 9.96
N PHE A 54 10.38 14.84 9.23
CA PHE A 54 9.67 14.95 7.94
C PHE A 54 10.08 13.83 6.99
N LEU A 55 11.38 13.66 6.75
CA LEU A 55 11.89 12.64 5.82
C LEU A 55 11.48 11.23 6.24
N HIS A 56 11.66 10.91 7.52
CA HIS A 56 11.36 9.61 8.08
C HIS A 56 9.86 9.28 8.01
N CYS A 57 9.01 10.16 8.53
CA CYS A 57 7.56 9.93 8.59
C CYS A 57 6.90 9.86 7.20
N THR A 58 7.53 10.45 6.18
CA THR A 58 7.02 10.43 4.80
C THR A 58 7.63 9.33 3.92
N GLN A 59 8.52 8.49 4.46
CA GLN A 59 9.29 7.52 3.67
C GLN A 59 8.44 6.44 2.99
N LEU A 60 7.29 6.08 3.56
CA LEU A 60 6.39 5.04 3.05
C LEU A 60 5.54 5.51 1.87
N ILE A 61 5.43 6.83 1.67
CA ILE A 61 4.76 7.38 0.50
C ILE A 61 5.73 7.27 -0.70
N LYS A 62 5.33 6.45 -1.67
CA LYS A 62 5.99 6.30 -2.96
C LYS A 62 5.15 6.99 -4.05
N ASP A 63 5.77 7.22 -5.20
CA ASP A 63 5.10 7.73 -6.40
C ASP A 63 4.37 9.08 -6.23
N ASN A 64 4.97 10.00 -5.46
CA ASN A 64 4.45 11.37 -5.29
C ASN A 64 5.53 12.40 -5.66
N PRO A 65 5.53 12.89 -6.92
CA PRO A 65 6.60 13.76 -7.43
C PRO A 65 6.82 15.05 -6.64
N GLN A 66 5.74 15.64 -6.09
CA GLN A 66 5.85 16.85 -5.28
C GLN A 66 6.55 16.58 -3.94
N LEU A 67 6.21 15.45 -3.30
CA LEU A 67 6.84 15.01 -2.07
C LEU A 67 8.27 14.54 -2.31
N ASP A 68 8.57 13.88 -3.43
CA ASP A 68 9.94 13.53 -3.84
C ASP A 68 10.82 14.77 -4.00
N ASN A 69 10.32 15.79 -4.69
CA ASN A 69 11.03 17.08 -4.84
C ASN A 69 11.29 17.74 -3.47
N MET A 70 10.30 17.72 -2.57
CA MET A 70 10.48 18.27 -1.22
C MET A 70 11.53 17.48 -0.42
N ARG A 71 11.47 16.15 -0.43
CA ARG A 71 12.46 15.29 0.22
C ARG A 71 13.88 15.56 -0.31
N GLY A 72 14.05 15.70 -1.63
CA GLY A 72 15.33 16.06 -2.24
C GLY A 72 15.88 17.42 -1.76
N LYS A 73 15.01 18.43 -1.62
CA LYS A 73 15.38 19.74 -1.05
C LYS A 73 15.81 19.63 0.42
N ILE A 74 15.10 18.83 1.21
CA ILE A 74 15.41 18.63 2.63
C ILE A 74 16.73 17.87 2.79
N CYS A 75 16.96 16.79 2.05
CA CYS A 75 18.25 16.08 2.04
C CYS A 75 19.40 17.02 1.69
N SER A 76 19.26 17.79 0.60
CA SER A 76 20.28 18.77 0.19
C SER A 76 20.54 19.82 1.27
N TRP A 77 19.51 20.21 2.02
CA TRP A 77 19.63 21.15 3.13
C TRP A 77 20.34 20.52 4.33
N LEU A 78 20.00 19.28 4.71
CA LEU A 78 20.68 18.55 5.79
C LEU A 78 22.17 18.36 5.49
N MET A 79 22.53 18.04 4.23
CA MET A 79 23.93 17.90 3.82
C MET A 79 24.74 19.19 3.99
N ARG A 80 24.12 20.37 3.79
CA ARG A 80 24.77 21.67 4.08
C ARG A 80 24.97 21.95 5.56
N HIS A 81 24.26 21.23 6.43
CA HIS A 81 24.34 21.37 7.88
C HIS A 81 25.20 20.28 8.55
N GLN A 82 25.79 19.39 7.75
CA GLN A 82 26.74 18.37 8.20
C GLN A 82 28.11 19.01 8.51
N THR A 83 28.76 18.59 9.60
CA THR A 83 30.17 18.90 9.86
C THR A 83 31.03 18.20 8.81
N GLN A 84 31.89 18.93 8.11
CA GLN A 84 32.61 18.37 6.96
C GLN A 84 33.67 17.34 7.35
N GLU A 85 34.34 17.54 8.49
CA GLU A 85 35.47 16.74 8.95
C GLU A 85 35.04 15.41 9.58
N THR A 86 33.95 15.45 10.35
CA THR A 86 33.40 14.32 11.11
C THR A 86 32.19 13.69 10.43
N LYS A 87 31.60 14.33 9.41
CA LYS A 87 30.37 13.89 8.74
C LYS A 87 29.18 13.71 9.69
N THR A 88 29.14 14.48 10.78
CA THR A 88 28.11 14.42 11.83
C THR A 88 27.20 15.65 11.86
N TRP A 89 26.13 15.56 12.63
CA TRP A 89 25.13 16.61 12.78
C TRP A 89 25.04 17.13 14.21
N ASN A 90 24.49 18.33 14.33
CA ASN A 90 24.32 19.05 15.57
C ASN A 90 22.85 19.41 15.73
N TRP A 91 22.37 19.43 16.97
CA TRP A 91 21.09 20.00 17.33
C TRP A 91 20.77 21.34 16.63
N TRP A 92 21.72 22.28 16.66
CA TRP A 92 21.57 23.59 16.02
C TRP A 92 21.86 23.55 14.53
N GLN A 93 21.11 24.36 13.77
CA GLN A 93 21.53 24.70 12.41
C GLN A 93 22.92 25.35 12.43
N ARG A 94 23.79 25.03 11.46
CA ARG A 94 25.16 25.54 11.38
C ARG A 94 25.26 27.06 11.38
N ASN A 95 24.27 27.75 10.80
CA ASN A 95 24.18 29.21 10.75
C ASN A 95 23.30 29.82 11.87
N ALA A 96 22.89 29.05 12.88
CA ALA A 96 22.12 29.55 14.01
C ALA A 96 22.98 30.45 14.91
N LYS A 97 22.46 31.64 15.24
CA LYS A 97 23.12 32.59 16.15
C LYS A 97 23.26 32.03 17.56
N GLU A 98 22.35 31.13 17.93
CA GLU A 98 22.33 30.42 19.20
C GLU A 98 23.61 29.61 19.43
N ARG A 99 24.33 29.20 18.37
CA ARG A 99 25.63 28.50 18.50
C ARG A 99 26.72 29.38 19.11
N GLU A 100 26.66 30.69 18.92
CA GLU A 100 27.63 31.64 19.48
C GLU A 100 27.49 31.74 21.00
N THR A 101 26.27 31.58 21.50
CA THR A 101 25.94 31.76 22.93
C THR A 101 25.69 30.44 23.66
N ARG A 102 25.39 29.35 22.93
CA ARG A 102 25.11 27.98 23.43
C ARG A 102 25.72 26.93 22.49
N PRO A 103 27.05 26.81 22.45
CA PRO A 103 27.70 25.82 21.61
C PRO A 103 27.43 24.42 22.16
N TYR A 104 26.60 23.65 21.44
CA TYR A 104 26.47 22.21 21.65
C TYR A 104 27.46 21.46 20.75
N PRO A 105 28.11 20.40 21.25
CA PRO A 105 28.84 19.46 20.40
C PRO A 105 27.88 18.79 19.40
N ASP A 106 28.43 18.24 18.33
CA ASP A 106 27.70 17.27 17.52
C ASP A 106 27.35 16.04 18.38
N ASP A 107 26.26 15.36 18.05
CA ASP A 107 25.72 14.26 18.85
C ASP A 107 25.26 13.10 17.98
N LEU A 108 25.13 11.93 18.61
CA LEU A 108 24.71 10.70 17.95
C LEU A 108 23.19 10.59 17.76
N ASP A 109 22.38 11.44 18.39
CA ASP A 109 20.93 11.43 18.20
C ASP A 109 20.59 11.97 16.82
N ASP A 110 21.00 13.22 16.59
CA ASP A 110 20.82 13.95 15.35
C ASP A 110 21.60 13.27 14.21
N THR A 111 22.81 12.79 14.46
CA THR A 111 23.62 12.09 13.45
C THR A 111 22.96 10.79 13.01
N ALA A 112 22.51 9.93 13.93
CA ALA A 112 21.88 8.67 13.57
C ALA A 112 20.52 8.90 12.88
N CYS A 113 19.73 9.86 13.37
CA CYS A 113 18.46 10.23 12.76
C CYS A 113 18.63 10.80 11.35
N ALA A 114 19.60 11.69 11.13
CA ALA A 114 19.88 12.26 9.81
C ALA A 114 20.33 11.18 8.81
N LEU A 115 21.27 10.31 9.21
CA LEU A 115 21.73 9.19 8.38
C LEU A 115 20.57 8.26 7.99
N ALA A 116 19.78 7.83 8.97
CA ALA A 116 18.66 6.92 8.74
C ALA A 116 17.59 7.55 7.82
N ALA A 117 17.24 8.82 8.06
CA ALA A 117 16.25 9.52 7.28
C ALA A 117 16.70 9.77 5.83
N ILE A 118 17.95 10.20 5.63
CA ILE A 118 18.52 10.39 4.28
C ILE A 118 18.59 9.04 3.55
N HIS A 119 19.08 7.98 4.19
CA HIS A 119 19.15 6.64 3.61
C HIS A 119 17.77 6.15 3.15
N ALA A 120 16.74 6.34 3.97
CA ALA A 120 15.38 5.87 3.68
C ALA A 120 14.73 6.53 2.46
N VAL A 121 15.02 7.80 2.19
CA VAL A 121 14.38 8.54 1.08
C VAL A 121 15.28 8.69 -0.14
N ASN A 122 16.60 8.78 0.05
CA ASN A 122 17.55 9.03 -1.02
C ASN A 122 18.93 8.44 -0.68
N PRO A 123 19.09 7.12 -0.82
CA PRO A 123 20.30 6.41 -0.39
C PRO A 123 21.57 6.85 -1.13
N GLN A 124 21.45 7.49 -2.31
CA GLN A 124 22.59 7.95 -3.09
C GLN A 124 23.42 9.06 -2.39
N TYR A 125 22.85 9.73 -1.39
CA TYR A 125 23.58 10.71 -0.57
C TYR A 125 24.46 10.06 0.50
N ILE A 126 24.27 8.78 0.80
CA ILE A 126 25.07 8.06 1.80
C ILE A 126 26.33 7.51 1.14
N THR A 127 27.48 8.04 1.53
CA THR A 127 28.79 7.63 0.99
C THR A 127 29.53 6.70 1.94
N GLY A 128 30.49 5.93 1.40
CA GLY A 128 31.38 5.10 2.22
C GLY A 128 32.20 5.92 3.23
N GLU A 129 32.57 7.16 2.88
CA GLU A 129 33.25 8.07 3.80
C GLU A 129 32.37 8.41 5.01
N MET A 130 31.09 8.74 4.78
CA MET A 130 30.15 9.04 5.86
C MET A 130 29.97 7.85 6.80
N LEU A 131 29.85 6.64 6.25
CA LEU A 131 29.74 5.42 7.05
C LEU A 131 31.00 5.16 7.87
N ALA A 132 32.18 5.31 7.28
CA ALA A 132 33.45 5.14 8.00
C ALA A 132 33.60 6.16 9.15
N LYS A 133 33.19 7.41 8.93
CA LYS A 133 33.21 8.45 9.95
C LYS A 133 32.18 8.22 11.04
N PHE A 134 30.98 7.75 10.70
CA PHE A 134 29.97 7.35 11.66
C PHE A 134 30.47 6.17 12.52
N THR A 135 31.08 5.14 11.93
CA THR A 135 31.69 4.03 12.67
C THR A 135 32.80 4.52 13.59
N SER A 136 33.68 5.43 13.12
CA SER A 136 34.71 6.02 13.98
C SER A 136 34.10 6.80 15.15
N ALA A 137 33.01 7.52 14.94
CA ALA A 137 32.30 8.24 16.01
C ALA A 137 31.71 7.27 17.04
N LEU A 138 31.13 6.14 16.59
CA LEU A 138 30.64 5.08 17.47
C LEU A 138 31.76 4.45 18.31
N CYS A 139 32.91 4.11 17.71
CA CYS A 139 34.05 3.58 18.46
C CYS A 139 34.59 4.56 19.51
N GLN A 140 34.50 5.87 19.26
CA GLN A 140 34.96 6.89 20.22
C GLN A 140 33.97 7.14 21.35
N SER A 141 32.68 6.86 21.15
CA SER A 141 31.61 7.11 22.11
C SER A 141 31.14 5.86 22.86
N GLU A 142 31.63 4.66 22.50
CA GLU A 142 31.22 3.41 23.13
C GLU A 142 31.71 3.31 24.58
N GLN A 143 30.82 2.91 25.50
CA GLN A 143 31.23 2.60 26.88
C GLN A 143 31.93 1.25 26.99
N GLN A 144 31.62 0.34 26.08
CA GLN A 144 32.21 -0.99 25.94
C GLN A 144 32.03 -1.44 24.48
N PRO A 145 32.83 -2.42 24.01
CA PRO A 145 32.74 -2.90 22.63
C PRO A 145 31.30 -3.26 22.21
N GLY A 146 30.80 -2.56 21.20
CA GLY A 146 29.44 -2.78 20.68
C GLY A 146 28.31 -2.07 21.44
N GLY A 147 28.64 -1.09 22.29
CA GLY A 147 27.70 -0.21 22.96
C GLY A 147 27.33 -0.61 24.41
N PRO A 148 26.61 0.25 25.16
CA PRO A 148 25.92 1.44 24.68
C PRO A 148 26.86 2.63 24.39
N TYR A 149 26.34 3.59 23.64
CA TYR A 149 27.08 4.76 23.18
C TYR A 149 26.66 6.01 23.94
N ARG A 150 27.62 6.90 24.19
CA ARG A 150 27.39 8.24 24.75
C ARG A 150 26.71 9.14 23.74
N THR A 151 25.90 10.08 24.22
CA THR A 151 25.12 10.97 23.35
C THR A 151 26.01 11.91 22.54
N TRP A 152 26.97 12.59 23.18
CA TRP A 152 27.73 13.68 22.58
C TRP A 152 29.08 13.25 22.06
N LEU A 153 29.51 13.85 20.95
CA LEU A 153 30.80 13.62 20.30
C LEU A 153 31.83 14.61 20.83
N VAL A 154 32.39 14.29 21.99
CA VAL A 154 33.37 15.13 22.70
C VAL A 154 34.64 14.36 23.04
N SER A 155 35.68 15.09 23.43
CA SER A 155 36.91 14.50 23.92
C SER A 155 36.69 13.73 25.23
N ALA A 156 37.61 12.81 25.56
CA ALA A 156 37.61 12.10 26.84
C ALA A 156 37.76 13.04 28.06
N LYS A 157 38.17 14.30 27.86
CA LYS A 157 38.35 15.28 28.94
C LYS A 157 37.04 15.97 29.34
N ASP A 158 36.05 16.00 28.46
CA ASP A 158 34.80 16.74 28.65
C ASP A 158 33.71 15.90 29.33
N LYS A 159 33.98 15.43 30.55
CA LYS A 159 33.13 14.45 31.28
C LYS A 159 31.66 14.86 31.44
N LYS A 160 31.33 16.15 31.39
CA LYS A 160 29.96 16.67 31.50
C LYS A 160 29.03 16.21 30.37
N TRP A 161 29.58 15.75 29.25
CA TRP A 161 28.85 15.31 28.05
C TRP A 161 28.95 13.79 27.81
N HIS A 162 29.28 13.02 28.85
CA HIS A 162 29.45 11.56 28.75
C HIS A 162 28.20 10.77 29.16
N ASP A 163 27.02 11.41 29.13
CA ASP A 163 25.76 10.73 29.39
C ASP A 163 25.45 9.68 28.31
N VAL A 164 24.69 8.66 28.72
CA VAL A 164 24.19 7.61 27.84
C VAL A 164 22.68 7.62 27.92
N ASP A 165 22.06 7.90 26.78
CA ASP A 165 20.62 7.99 26.65
C ASP A 165 20.03 6.77 25.90
N PRO A 166 18.93 6.18 26.41
CA PRO A 166 18.31 5.02 25.78
C PRO A 166 17.67 5.33 24.41
N VAL A 167 17.12 6.53 24.19
CA VAL A 167 16.51 6.92 22.91
C VAL A 167 17.58 7.16 21.85
N VAL A 168 18.69 7.81 22.21
CA VAL A 168 19.84 7.97 21.32
C VAL A 168 20.38 6.61 20.88
N ASN A 169 20.48 5.66 21.81
CA ASN A 169 20.88 4.29 21.49
C ASN A 169 19.83 3.54 20.63
N CYS A 170 18.53 3.81 20.77
CA CYS A 170 17.52 3.31 19.83
C CYS A 170 17.74 3.88 18.42
N ASN A 171 18.08 5.17 18.30
CA ASN A 171 18.30 5.83 17.01
C ASN A 171 19.58 5.32 16.33
N ILE A 172 20.65 5.08 17.08
CA ILE A 172 21.85 4.39 16.58
C ILE A 172 21.52 2.97 16.11
N ALA A 173 20.83 2.17 16.94
CA ALA A 173 20.46 0.79 16.58
C ALA A 173 19.57 0.74 15.34
N TYR A 174 18.63 1.69 15.20
CA TYR A 174 17.80 1.85 14.01
C TYR A 174 18.65 2.22 12.77
N ALA A 175 19.58 3.17 12.89
CA ALA A 175 20.45 3.52 11.76
C ALA A 175 21.32 2.34 11.32
N LEU A 176 21.91 1.60 12.27
CA LEU A 176 22.72 0.40 11.99
C LEU A 176 21.91 -0.72 11.33
N SER A 177 20.64 -0.91 11.73
CA SER A 177 19.80 -1.96 11.15
C SER A 177 19.52 -1.74 9.66
N LEU A 178 19.45 -0.48 9.21
CA LEU A 178 19.31 -0.13 7.79
C LEU A 178 20.50 -0.58 6.93
N PHE A 179 21.67 -0.77 7.55
CA PHE A 179 22.88 -1.30 6.91
C PHE A 179 23.13 -2.78 7.25
N GLY A 180 22.13 -3.48 7.81
CA GLY A 180 22.24 -4.90 8.15
C GLY A 180 23.13 -5.19 9.36
N VAL A 181 23.42 -4.19 10.20
CA VAL A 181 24.26 -4.35 11.39
C VAL A 181 23.40 -4.43 12.65
N THR A 182 23.72 -5.34 13.55
CA THR A 182 23.10 -5.45 14.87
C THR A 182 24.17 -5.77 15.91
N LEU A 183 24.13 -5.07 17.05
CA LEU A 183 25.14 -5.17 18.09
C LEU A 183 24.52 -5.69 19.39
N ASP A 184 24.90 -6.90 19.79
CA ASP A 184 24.25 -7.60 20.90
C ASP A 184 24.34 -6.86 22.25
N GLN A 185 25.45 -6.16 22.53
CA GLN A 185 25.60 -5.42 23.77
C GLN A 185 24.67 -4.20 23.84
N GLN A 186 24.56 -3.45 22.73
CA GLN A 186 23.58 -2.38 22.61
C GLN A 186 22.14 -2.89 22.78
N ILE A 187 21.78 -4.00 22.12
CA ILE A 187 20.45 -4.59 22.24
C ILE A 187 20.16 -5.05 23.68
N LYS A 188 21.14 -5.66 24.35
CA LYS A 188 21.02 -6.05 25.77
C LYS A 188 20.79 -4.84 26.67
N TYR A 189 21.54 -3.75 26.47
CA TYR A 189 21.34 -2.50 27.20
C TYR A 189 19.94 -1.94 27.00
N LEU A 190 19.46 -1.88 25.74
CA LEU A 190 18.13 -1.36 25.41
C LEU A 190 17.02 -2.23 26.01
N ALA A 191 17.14 -3.57 25.93
CA ALA A 191 16.20 -4.50 26.53
C ALA A 191 16.07 -4.27 28.04
N GLN A 192 17.19 -4.16 28.75
CA GLN A 192 17.21 -3.91 30.19
C GLN A 192 16.62 -2.54 30.54
N ARG A 193 17.02 -1.48 29.82
CA ARG A 193 16.57 -0.13 30.13
C ARG A 193 15.08 0.06 29.91
N PHE A 194 14.57 -0.34 28.76
CA PHE A 194 13.15 -0.18 28.44
C PHE A 194 12.24 -1.17 29.18
N GLN A 195 12.77 -2.24 29.78
CA GLN A 195 12.00 -3.07 30.72
C GLN A 195 11.80 -2.37 32.08
N MET A 196 12.69 -1.44 32.46
CA MET A 196 12.63 -0.73 33.74
C MET A 196 11.95 0.64 33.64
N SER A 197 12.23 1.40 32.59
CA SER A 197 11.75 2.77 32.43
C SER A 197 11.74 3.19 30.97
N CYS A 198 10.68 3.88 30.57
CA CYS A 198 10.58 4.53 29.27
C CYS A 198 10.79 6.04 29.44
N ALA A 199 12.00 6.46 29.81
CA ALA A 199 12.31 7.86 30.08
C ALA A 199 13.66 8.25 29.46
N SER A 200 13.76 9.53 29.08
CA SER A 200 14.97 10.15 28.56
C SER A 200 15.09 11.58 29.08
N PRO A 201 16.31 12.07 29.40
CA PRO A 201 16.56 13.48 29.68
C PRO A 201 16.24 14.44 28.50
N TYR A 202 16.15 13.94 27.26
CA TYR A 202 16.00 14.77 26.07
C TYR A 202 14.55 14.85 25.53
N TYR A 203 13.63 14.04 26.07
CA TYR A 203 12.27 13.89 25.55
C TYR A 203 11.19 14.19 26.61
N PRO A 204 10.08 14.86 26.24
CA PRO A 204 9.12 15.45 27.18
C PRO A 204 8.29 14.44 27.97
N SER A 205 8.18 13.23 27.45
CA SER A 205 7.42 12.16 28.07
C SER A 205 7.91 10.79 27.61
N SER A 206 7.34 9.75 28.20
CA SER A 206 7.55 8.37 27.77
C SER A 206 7.03 8.08 26.35
N LEU A 207 6.18 8.94 25.77
CA LEU A 207 5.55 8.64 24.49
C LEU A 207 6.52 8.79 23.28
N PRO A 208 7.28 9.89 23.12
CA PRO A 208 8.37 9.93 22.13
C PRO A 208 9.42 8.85 22.36
N CYS A 209 9.77 8.55 23.62
CA CYS A 209 10.72 7.49 23.95
C CYS A 209 10.23 6.12 23.45
N ALA A 210 8.96 5.81 23.70
CA ALA A 210 8.31 4.59 23.26
C ALA A 210 8.26 4.49 21.72
N TYR A 211 8.00 5.61 21.04
CA TYR A 211 7.99 5.68 19.58
C TYR A 211 9.35 5.31 18.98
N PHE A 212 10.45 5.89 19.47
CA PHE A 212 11.79 5.57 18.95
C PHE A 212 12.22 4.15 19.25
N PHE A 213 11.87 3.62 20.43
CA PHE A 213 12.05 2.19 20.73
C PHE A 213 11.27 1.31 19.75
N ALA A 214 9.98 1.60 19.53
CA ALA A 214 9.12 0.82 18.67
C ALA A 214 9.59 0.85 17.20
N ARG A 215 10.04 2.02 16.72
CA ARG A 215 10.65 2.17 15.40
C ARG A 215 11.86 1.25 15.22
N MET A 216 12.77 1.26 16.19
CA MET A 216 13.95 0.39 16.19
C MET A 216 13.54 -1.09 16.22
N PHE A 217 12.64 -1.46 17.14
CA PHE A 217 12.10 -2.82 17.26
C PHE A 217 11.49 -3.32 15.94
N HIS A 218 10.65 -2.51 15.30
CA HIS A 218 10.00 -2.85 14.04
C HIS A 218 10.99 -3.14 12.91
N SER A 219 12.10 -2.38 12.86
CA SER A 219 13.16 -2.55 11.87
C SER A 219 14.10 -3.73 12.14
N ALA A 220 14.11 -4.23 13.38
CA ALA A 220 15.05 -5.23 13.81
C ALA A 220 14.74 -6.61 13.19
N GLN A 221 15.78 -7.43 13.02
CA GLN A 221 15.62 -8.81 12.56
C GLN A 221 14.81 -9.63 13.61
N PRO A 222 14.11 -10.70 13.20
CA PRO A 222 13.27 -11.48 14.11
C PRO A 222 13.99 -11.98 15.37
N SER A 223 15.26 -12.41 15.25
CA SER A 223 16.07 -12.85 16.39
C SER A 223 16.39 -11.72 17.38
N THR A 224 16.51 -10.49 16.91
CA THR A 224 16.70 -9.30 17.74
C THR A 224 15.39 -8.87 18.41
N GLN A 225 14.27 -8.96 17.69
CA GLN A 225 12.93 -8.71 18.25
C GLN A 225 12.64 -9.66 19.42
N GLU A 226 13.00 -10.93 19.30
CA GLU A 226 12.86 -11.92 20.37
C GLU A 226 13.62 -11.50 21.65
N LYS A 227 14.86 -11.01 21.51
CA LYS A 227 15.66 -10.49 22.64
C LYS A 227 15.03 -9.26 23.31
N LEU A 228 14.20 -8.50 22.58
CA LEU A 228 13.56 -7.27 23.03
C LEU A 228 12.12 -7.48 23.55
N GLU A 229 11.57 -8.70 23.49
CA GLU A 229 10.15 -8.95 23.72
C GLU A 229 9.65 -8.51 25.10
N SER A 230 10.46 -8.68 26.15
CA SER A 230 10.10 -8.20 27.51
C SER A 230 10.00 -6.68 27.57
N ALA A 231 10.92 -5.96 26.93
CA ALA A 231 10.87 -4.51 26.81
C ALA A 231 9.70 -4.08 25.94
N ARG A 232 9.45 -4.77 24.81
CA ARG A 232 8.30 -4.54 23.92
C ARG A 232 6.98 -4.55 24.69
N LYS A 233 6.74 -5.56 25.53
CA LYS A 233 5.53 -5.68 26.35
C LYS A 233 5.39 -4.54 27.37
N TYR A 234 6.48 -4.15 28.03
CA TYR A 234 6.45 -3.04 28.98
C TYR A 234 6.15 -1.72 28.27
N VAL A 235 6.81 -1.44 27.14
CA VAL A 235 6.57 -0.23 26.34
C VAL A 235 5.14 -0.19 25.82
N GLU A 236 4.61 -1.32 25.33
CA GLU A 236 3.21 -1.45 24.92
C GLU A 236 2.24 -1.09 26.07
N PHE A 237 2.48 -1.63 27.27
CA PHE A 237 1.69 -1.32 28.45
C PHE A 237 1.70 0.19 28.78
N ILE A 238 2.88 0.82 28.83
CA ILE A 238 3.01 2.25 29.11
C ILE A 238 2.25 3.10 28.09
N VAL A 239 2.37 2.78 26.80
CA VAL A 239 1.65 3.52 25.73
C VAL A 239 0.14 3.37 25.89
N LEU A 240 -0.35 2.17 26.21
CA LEU A 240 -1.77 1.94 26.45
C LEU A 240 -2.29 2.74 27.65
N GLU A 241 -1.53 2.84 28.74
CA GLU A 241 -1.89 3.67 29.90
C GLU A 241 -1.94 5.16 29.54
N LEU A 242 -0.94 5.66 28.81
CA LEU A 242 -0.91 7.07 28.37
C LEU A 242 -2.08 7.42 27.46
N LEU A 243 -2.49 6.50 26.58
CA LEU A 243 -3.62 6.68 25.68
C LEU A 243 -5.00 6.56 26.36
N LYS A 244 -5.08 6.21 27.65
CA LYS A 244 -6.35 6.27 28.41
C LYS A 244 -6.78 7.70 28.75
N ASN A 245 -5.88 8.67 28.68
CA ASN A 245 -6.20 10.05 28.99
C ASN A 245 -7.22 10.63 27.98
N ASN A 246 -8.29 11.26 28.47
CA ASN A 246 -9.35 11.83 27.63
C ASN A 246 -8.96 13.14 26.93
N GLN A 247 -7.78 13.69 27.19
CA GLN A 247 -7.27 14.95 26.58
C GLN A 247 -6.21 14.73 25.50
N ASN A 248 -6.27 13.61 24.78
CA ASN A 248 -5.29 13.31 23.72
C ASN A 248 -5.39 14.30 22.55
N THR A 249 -4.24 14.84 22.13
CA THR A 249 -4.13 15.68 20.94
C THR A 249 -3.87 14.81 19.70
N PRO A 250 -4.08 15.31 18.46
CA PRO A 250 -3.73 14.56 17.26
C PRO A 250 -2.26 14.07 17.26
N HIS A 251 -1.36 14.84 17.86
CA HIS A 251 0.04 14.44 18.01
C HIS A 251 0.22 13.23 18.94
N THR A 252 -0.41 13.24 20.13
CA THR A 252 -0.29 12.10 21.06
C THR A 252 -0.98 10.85 20.50
N ILE A 253 -2.11 11.02 19.80
CA ILE A 253 -2.79 9.92 19.11
C ILE A 253 -1.89 9.33 18.02
N ALA A 254 -1.28 10.17 17.17
CA ALA A 254 -0.39 9.71 16.09
C ALA A 254 0.82 8.96 16.63
N LEU A 255 1.54 9.53 17.62
CA LEU A 255 2.69 8.87 18.25
C LEU A 255 2.29 7.54 18.89
N GLY A 256 1.25 7.53 19.73
CA GLY A 256 0.84 6.31 20.43
C GLY A 256 0.34 5.23 19.48
N THR A 257 -0.45 5.61 18.47
CA THR A 257 -0.98 4.66 17.48
C THR A 257 0.14 4.08 16.62
N THR A 258 1.07 4.91 16.12
CA THR A 258 2.23 4.43 15.37
C THR A 258 3.14 3.54 16.22
N THR A 259 3.33 3.89 17.50
CA THR A 259 4.07 3.05 18.44
C THR A 259 3.44 1.67 18.58
N LEU A 260 2.12 1.59 18.81
CA LEU A 260 1.41 0.32 18.90
C LEU A 260 1.48 -0.49 17.60
N LEU A 261 1.42 0.17 16.44
CA LEU A 261 1.60 -0.47 15.13
C LEU A 261 3.00 -1.09 14.99
N TYR A 262 4.04 -0.33 15.32
CA TYR A 262 5.43 -0.78 15.24
C TYR A 262 5.76 -1.89 16.24
N LEU A 263 5.14 -1.90 17.42
CA LEU A 263 5.23 -3.00 18.39
C LEU A 263 4.41 -4.24 18.00
N HIS A 264 3.70 -4.21 16.86
CA HIS A 264 2.81 -5.28 16.38
C HIS A 264 1.70 -5.63 17.39
N SER A 265 1.20 -4.63 18.11
CA SER A 265 0.12 -4.80 19.09
C SER A 265 -1.18 -5.27 18.42
N LYS A 266 -1.96 -6.09 19.15
CA LYS A 266 -3.27 -6.60 18.71
C LYS A 266 -4.46 -5.87 19.37
N THR A 267 -4.22 -4.67 19.89
CA THR A 267 -5.22 -3.88 20.61
C THR A 267 -6.22 -3.18 19.68
N GLU A 268 -7.48 -3.10 20.11
CA GLU A 268 -8.53 -2.28 19.46
C GLU A 268 -8.23 -0.76 19.51
N LYS A 269 -7.28 -0.33 20.37
CA LYS A 269 -6.89 1.08 20.48
C LYS A 269 -6.27 1.63 19.20
N ILE A 270 -5.67 0.78 18.36
CA ILE A 270 -5.13 1.19 17.06
C ILE A 270 -6.25 1.71 16.17
N GLU A 271 -7.32 0.92 16.01
CA GLU A 271 -8.48 1.29 15.19
C GLU A 271 -9.14 2.59 15.68
N LYS A 272 -9.29 2.74 17.01
CA LYS A 272 -9.78 3.98 17.62
C LYS A 272 -8.87 5.17 17.28
N GLY A 273 -7.55 5.00 17.38
CA GLY A 273 -6.57 6.02 17.04
C GLY A 273 -6.64 6.46 15.58
N ILE A 274 -6.69 5.50 14.64
CA ILE A 274 -6.85 5.79 13.20
C ILE A 274 -8.15 6.57 12.94
N THR A 275 -9.27 6.15 13.52
CA THR A 275 -10.57 6.84 13.38
C THR A 275 -10.53 8.26 13.93
N SER A 276 -9.89 8.46 15.08
CA SER A 276 -9.74 9.78 15.70
C SER A 276 -8.88 10.71 14.84
N LEU A 277 -7.78 10.22 14.26
CA LEU A 277 -6.94 11.01 13.35
C LEU A 277 -7.70 11.41 12.08
N CYS A 278 -8.46 10.48 11.49
CA CYS A 278 -9.27 10.78 10.32
C CYS A 278 -10.33 11.86 10.61
N SER A 279 -10.96 11.79 11.79
CA SER A 279 -11.96 12.78 12.23
C SER A 279 -11.36 14.14 12.62
N ALA A 280 -10.08 14.19 13.00
CA ALA A 280 -9.42 15.41 13.45
C ALA A 280 -9.00 16.34 12.30
N TYR A 281 -8.94 15.86 11.05
CA TYR A 281 -8.61 16.70 9.89
C TYR A 281 -9.70 17.77 9.65
N PRO A 282 -9.36 19.04 9.35
CA PRO A 282 -8.03 19.65 9.24
C PRO A 282 -7.52 20.34 10.52
N LYS A 283 -8.17 20.15 11.67
CA LYS A 283 -7.84 20.84 12.94
C LYS A 283 -6.62 20.21 13.63
N LEU A 284 -5.44 20.40 13.05
CA LEU A 284 -4.18 19.96 13.65
C LEU A 284 -3.52 21.08 14.45
N GLY A 285 -3.11 20.77 15.69
CA GLY A 285 -2.30 21.64 16.54
C GLY A 285 -0.81 21.31 16.50
N MET A 286 0.01 22.10 17.21
CA MET A 286 1.42 21.77 17.48
C MET A 286 1.53 20.75 18.61
N GLY A 287 2.42 19.76 18.47
CA GLY A 287 2.66 18.73 19.48
C GLY A 287 4.08 18.72 19.99
N GLU A 288 4.27 18.26 21.23
CA GLU A 288 5.54 18.23 21.96
C GLU A 288 6.42 17.07 21.50
N LEU A 289 7.61 17.37 20.97
CA LEU A 289 8.49 16.34 20.40
C LEU A 289 9.80 16.16 21.17
N CYS A 290 10.39 17.25 21.66
CA CYS A 290 11.69 17.24 22.35
C CYS A 290 11.71 18.26 23.49
N ILE A 291 12.56 18.01 24.50
CA ILE A 291 12.86 18.96 25.58
C ILE A 291 14.11 19.76 25.20
N TYR A 292 14.14 21.04 25.55
CA TYR A 292 15.39 21.76 25.73
C TYR A 292 15.35 22.62 27.00
N THR A 293 16.49 22.74 27.67
CA THR A 293 16.65 23.62 28.84
C THR A 293 17.16 24.99 28.38
N ASN A 294 16.54 26.09 28.83
CA ASN A 294 16.97 27.46 28.49
C ASN A 294 18.08 28.00 29.45
N PHE A 295 18.60 29.21 29.20
CA PHE A 295 19.67 29.88 29.98
C PHE A 295 19.39 30.04 31.49
N HIS A 296 18.15 29.90 31.95
CA HIS A 296 17.76 30.09 33.36
C HIS A 296 17.47 28.77 34.09
N GLY A 297 17.66 27.62 33.43
CA GLY A 297 17.28 26.31 33.97
C GLY A 297 15.81 25.95 33.73
N ASP A 298 15.05 26.75 32.96
CA ASP A 298 13.66 26.40 32.63
C ASP A 298 13.64 25.32 31.55
N CYS A 299 12.98 24.21 31.87
CA CYS A 299 12.64 23.16 30.92
C CYS A 299 11.55 23.65 29.96
N ARG A 300 11.84 23.63 28.66
CA ARG A 300 10.90 23.97 27.59
C ARG A 300 10.75 22.80 26.63
N VAL A 301 9.61 22.76 25.96
CA VAL A 301 9.31 21.77 24.93
C VAL A 301 9.37 22.42 23.56
N ALA A 302 9.70 21.63 22.55
CA ALA A 302 9.74 22.08 21.18
C ALA A 302 9.01 21.12 20.24
N GLY A 303 8.45 21.68 19.16
CA GLY A 303 7.72 20.96 18.14
C GLY A 303 7.34 21.85 16.96
N SER A 304 6.71 21.27 15.94
CA SER A 304 6.27 22.03 14.76
C SER A 304 4.99 21.44 14.15
N PRO A 305 4.12 22.26 13.53
CA PRO A 305 2.99 21.75 12.74
C PRO A 305 3.41 20.75 11.65
N PRO A 306 4.48 20.99 10.85
CA PRO A 306 5.00 20.00 9.91
C PRO A 306 5.26 18.64 10.53
N THR A 307 5.85 18.60 11.74
CA THR A 307 6.19 17.32 12.38
C THR A 307 4.96 16.57 12.88
N THR A 308 3.99 17.25 13.49
CA THR A 308 2.71 16.62 13.85
C THR A 308 2.01 16.05 12.62
N LEU A 309 1.99 16.82 11.54
CA LEU A 309 1.37 16.41 10.29
C LEU A 309 2.10 15.23 9.64
N ALA A 310 3.43 15.25 9.63
CA ALA A 310 4.25 14.14 9.16
C ALA A 310 3.99 12.86 9.97
N LEU A 311 3.90 12.94 11.31
CA LEU A 311 3.55 11.80 12.17
C LEU A 311 2.14 11.25 11.87
N CYS A 312 1.16 12.11 11.59
CA CYS A 312 -0.17 11.66 11.17
C CYS A 312 -0.08 10.90 9.83
N ILE A 313 0.68 11.42 8.86
CA ILE A 313 0.94 10.77 7.57
C ILE A 313 1.60 9.41 7.78
N GLU A 314 2.62 9.32 8.63
CA GLU A 314 3.27 8.05 8.97
C GLU A 314 2.26 7.04 9.53
N THR A 315 1.48 7.46 10.53
CA THR A 315 0.50 6.59 11.21
C THR A 315 -0.46 5.95 10.20
N LEU A 316 -1.07 6.77 9.33
CA LEU A 316 -2.03 6.29 8.33
C LEU A 316 -1.34 5.43 7.27
N SER A 317 -0.12 5.81 6.84
CA SER A 317 0.65 5.06 5.86
C SER A 317 1.04 3.67 6.36
N VAL A 318 1.52 3.57 7.61
CA VAL A 318 1.86 2.31 8.26
C VAL A 318 0.61 1.43 8.37
N TRP A 319 -0.52 1.98 8.82
CA TRP A 319 -1.78 1.25 8.89
C TRP A 319 -2.18 0.69 7.52
N ILE A 320 -2.22 1.52 6.48
CA ILE A 320 -2.57 1.09 5.12
C ILE A 320 -1.63 -0.02 4.63
N ALA A 321 -0.33 0.13 4.83
CA ALA A 321 0.66 -0.88 4.44
C ALA A 321 0.43 -2.22 5.18
N MET A 322 0.12 -2.18 6.47
CA MET A 322 -0.18 -3.38 7.26
C MET A 322 -1.49 -4.04 6.81
N GLN A 323 -2.53 -3.28 6.50
CA GLN A 323 -3.79 -3.83 5.95
C GLN A 323 -3.55 -4.51 4.59
N LYS A 324 -2.82 -3.85 3.68
CA LYS A 324 -2.45 -4.45 2.38
C LYS A 324 -1.70 -5.78 2.55
N LYS A 325 -0.74 -5.85 3.48
CA LYS A 325 0.01 -7.10 3.74
C LYS A 325 -0.89 -8.21 4.29
N LYS A 326 -1.84 -7.86 5.16
CA LYS A 326 -2.85 -8.79 5.70
C LYS A 326 -3.74 -9.34 4.58
N ASP A 327 -4.22 -8.47 3.69
CA ASP A 327 -5.05 -8.85 2.55
C ASP A 327 -4.31 -9.79 1.58
N VAL A 328 -3.03 -9.49 1.26
CA VAL A 328 -2.20 -10.37 0.42
C VAL A 328 -2.05 -11.76 1.04
N THR A 329 -1.78 -11.82 2.35
CA THR A 329 -1.62 -13.10 3.07
C THR A 329 -2.92 -13.89 3.10
N GLN A 330 -4.04 -13.22 3.34
CA GLN A 330 -5.37 -13.84 3.35
C GLN A 330 -5.76 -14.35 1.95
N ASN A 331 -5.50 -13.56 0.91
CA ASN A 331 -5.75 -13.96 -0.48
C ASN A 331 -4.90 -15.17 -0.89
N ALA A 332 -3.62 -15.23 -0.46
CA ALA A 332 -2.77 -16.39 -0.70
C ALA A 332 -3.33 -17.66 -0.04
N LYS A 333 -3.79 -17.56 1.21
CA LYS A 333 -4.44 -18.68 1.92
C LYS A 333 -5.74 -19.13 1.25
N ILE A 334 -6.61 -18.19 0.87
CA ILE A 334 -7.85 -18.49 0.13
C ILE A 334 -7.54 -19.20 -1.18
N LYS A 335 -6.53 -18.71 -1.92
CA LYS A 335 -6.08 -19.32 -3.17
C LYS A 335 -5.66 -20.78 -2.95
N GLU A 336 -4.80 -21.05 -1.96
CA GLU A 336 -4.37 -22.41 -1.62
C GLU A 336 -5.56 -23.32 -1.27
N GLU A 337 -6.49 -22.85 -0.43
CA GLU A 337 -7.65 -23.62 -0.01
C GLU A 337 -8.57 -23.97 -1.20
N VAL A 338 -8.84 -23.01 -2.09
CA VAL A 338 -9.65 -23.23 -3.29
C VAL A 338 -8.97 -24.24 -4.22
N PHE A 339 -7.67 -24.08 -4.53
CA PHE A 339 -6.97 -25.02 -5.39
C PHE A 339 -6.85 -26.42 -4.76
N ALA A 340 -6.62 -26.52 -3.45
CA ALA A 340 -6.63 -27.80 -2.74
C ALA A 340 -8.01 -28.47 -2.83
N PHE A 341 -9.09 -27.70 -2.71
CA PHE A 341 -10.45 -28.22 -2.90
C PHE A 341 -10.69 -28.68 -4.35
N THR A 342 -10.29 -27.89 -5.35
CA THR A 342 -10.41 -28.28 -6.76
C THR A 342 -9.62 -29.55 -7.08
N GLN A 343 -8.42 -29.70 -6.53
CA GLN A 343 -7.61 -30.92 -6.68
C GLN A 343 -8.29 -32.16 -6.07
N LYS A 344 -8.94 -32.01 -4.91
CA LYS A 344 -9.70 -33.12 -4.30
C LYS A 344 -10.85 -33.62 -5.18
N ARG A 345 -11.46 -32.74 -5.99
CA ARG A 345 -12.57 -33.11 -6.90
C ARG A 345 -12.15 -33.96 -8.09
N ILE A 346 -10.87 -33.92 -8.47
CA ILE A 346 -10.36 -34.60 -9.66
C ILE A 346 -9.69 -35.96 -9.35
N THR A 347 -9.66 -36.37 -8.09
CA THR A 347 -8.95 -37.59 -7.64
C THR A 347 -9.54 -38.86 -8.25
N GLY A 348 -10.87 -38.92 -8.38
CA GLY A 348 -11.62 -40.03 -8.97
C GLY A 348 -11.68 -40.06 -10.50
N LEU A 349 -10.99 -39.15 -11.20
CA LEU A 349 -10.96 -39.16 -12.66
C LEU A 349 -10.02 -40.26 -13.20
N PRO A 350 -10.30 -40.79 -14.42
CA PRO A 350 -9.37 -41.68 -15.12
C PRO A 350 -7.96 -41.09 -15.22
N PHE A 351 -6.93 -41.93 -15.14
CA PHE A 351 -5.53 -41.50 -15.02
C PHE A 351 -5.11 -40.43 -16.05
N LEU A 352 -5.38 -40.64 -17.33
CA LEU A 352 -5.01 -39.71 -18.40
C LEU A 352 -5.71 -38.35 -18.27
N LEU A 353 -7.02 -38.36 -17.99
CA LEU A 353 -7.80 -37.15 -17.77
C LEU A 353 -7.30 -36.41 -16.53
N ARG A 354 -7.11 -37.12 -15.42
CA ARG A 354 -6.58 -36.57 -14.16
C ARG A 354 -5.24 -35.88 -14.36
N LYS A 355 -4.31 -36.50 -15.11
CA LYS A 355 -2.99 -35.93 -15.41
C LYS A 355 -3.11 -34.61 -16.18
N LYS A 356 -3.97 -34.56 -17.19
CA LYS A 356 -4.17 -33.36 -18.02
C LYS A 356 -4.88 -32.23 -17.27
N VAL A 357 -5.94 -32.56 -16.52
CA VAL A 357 -6.67 -31.60 -15.66
C VAL A 357 -5.76 -31.04 -14.57
N LYS A 358 -4.95 -31.88 -13.90
CA LYS A 358 -3.99 -31.43 -12.89
C LYS A 358 -2.97 -30.45 -13.47
N LYS A 359 -2.50 -30.69 -14.70
CA LYS A 359 -1.60 -29.76 -15.39
C LYS A 359 -2.26 -28.40 -15.61
N VAL A 360 -3.46 -28.36 -16.20
CA VAL A 360 -4.16 -27.08 -16.45
C VAL A 360 -4.46 -26.33 -15.15
N LEU A 361 -4.85 -27.04 -14.09
CA LEU A 361 -5.05 -26.42 -12.77
C LEU A 361 -3.77 -25.84 -12.19
N HIS A 362 -2.65 -26.55 -12.34
CA HIS A 362 -1.36 -26.05 -11.88
C HIS A 362 -0.91 -24.82 -12.68
N ASP A 363 -0.98 -24.89 -14.01
CA ASP A 363 -0.62 -23.77 -14.88
C ASP A 363 -1.50 -22.53 -14.55
N PHE A 364 -2.82 -22.72 -14.37
CA PHE A 364 -3.72 -21.63 -13.95
C PHE A 364 -3.43 -21.14 -12.52
N SER A 365 -2.97 -21.99 -11.61
CA SER A 365 -2.60 -21.55 -10.25
C SER A 365 -1.40 -20.60 -10.23
N LEU A 366 -0.58 -20.58 -11.27
CA LEU A 366 0.54 -19.66 -11.43
C LEU A 366 0.15 -18.37 -12.18
N ASP A 367 -1.05 -18.32 -12.75
CA ASP A 367 -1.54 -17.15 -13.50
C ASP A 367 -1.76 -15.93 -12.59
N LYS A 368 -1.51 -14.72 -13.13
CA LYS A 368 -1.70 -13.44 -12.43
C LYS A 368 -3.13 -13.24 -11.94
N ASN A 369 -4.12 -13.78 -12.65
CA ASN A 369 -5.53 -13.67 -12.32
C ASN A 369 -6.02 -14.74 -11.33
N ALA A 370 -5.19 -15.73 -10.97
CA ALA A 370 -5.62 -16.84 -10.11
C ALA A 370 -6.17 -16.35 -8.77
N ALA A 371 -5.51 -15.37 -8.14
CA ALA A 371 -5.94 -14.80 -6.86
C ALA A 371 -7.29 -14.09 -7.00
N GLN A 372 -7.51 -13.35 -8.09
CA GLN A 372 -8.79 -12.70 -8.38
C GLN A 372 -9.90 -13.75 -8.58
N ALA A 373 -9.63 -14.79 -9.36
CA ALA A 373 -10.60 -15.87 -9.62
C ALA A 373 -11.00 -16.60 -8.33
N THR A 374 -10.04 -16.93 -7.46
CA THR A 374 -10.33 -17.59 -6.18
C THR A 374 -10.99 -16.67 -5.16
N GLY A 375 -10.62 -15.39 -5.14
CA GLY A 375 -11.03 -14.42 -4.13
C GLY A 375 -12.39 -13.74 -4.40
N LEU A 376 -12.87 -13.72 -5.65
CA LEU A 376 -14.08 -12.99 -6.03
C LEU A 376 -15.34 -13.35 -5.22
N PRO A 377 -15.61 -14.62 -4.86
CA PRO A 377 -16.74 -14.95 -3.98
C PRO A 377 -16.59 -14.39 -2.57
N PHE A 378 -15.37 -14.37 -2.02
CA PHE A 378 -15.08 -13.80 -0.70
C PHE A 378 -15.26 -12.28 -0.70
N LEU A 379 -14.75 -11.62 -1.76
CA LEU A 379 -14.95 -10.19 -1.98
C LEU A 379 -16.43 -9.85 -2.15
N THR A 380 -17.19 -10.67 -2.88
CA THR A 380 -18.63 -10.46 -3.01
C THR A 380 -19.31 -10.63 -1.65
N PHE A 381 -18.98 -11.67 -0.90
CA PHE A 381 -19.59 -11.92 0.40
C PHE A 381 -19.35 -10.76 1.39
N SER A 382 -18.14 -10.19 1.41
CA SER A 382 -17.84 -9.02 2.27
C SER A 382 -18.62 -7.76 1.90
N THR A 383 -19.12 -7.65 0.66
CA THR A 383 -20.03 -6.56 0.25
C THR A 383 -21.45 -6.74 0.78
N LEU A 384 -21.82 -7.97 1.13
CA LEU A 384 -23.17 -8.35 1.51
C LEU A 384 -23.34 -8.40 3.03
N THR A 385 -22.27 -8.67 3.78
CA THR A 385 -22.33 -8.73 5.24
C THR A 385 -22.25 -7.32 5.85
N GLN A 386 -23.35 -6.85 6.44
CA GLN A 386 -23.27 -5.96 7.60
C GLN A 386 -23.27 -6.82 8.86
N GLU A 387 -22.60 -6.34 9.92
CA GLU A 387 -22.44 -6.98 11.23
C GLU A 387 -23.65 -7.89 11.59
N ASN A 388 -23.48 -9.22 11.44
CA ASN A 388 -24.23 -10.31 12.08
C ASN A 388 -25.54 -10.91 11.52
N SER A 389 -25.97 -10.69 10.26
CA SER A 389 -27.22 -11.35 9.77
C SER A 389 -27.06 -12.40 8.66
N ILE A 390 -26.00 -12.37 7.85
CA ILE A 390 -25.87 -13.25 6.67
C ILE A 390 -24.85 -14.35 6.93
N LYS A 391 -25.29 -15.62 6.85
CA LYS A 391 -24.46 -16.80 7.10
C LYS A 391 -24.23 -17.62 5.82
N ILE A 392 -23.25 -17.22 5.00
CA ILE A 392 -22.62 -18.15 4.06
C ILE A 392 -21.41 -18.76 4.76
N SER A 393 -21.33 -20.10 4.80
CA SER A 393 -20.19 -20.77 5.44
C SER A 393 -18.90 -20.53 4.63
N HIS A 394 -17.75 -20.46 5.32
CA HIS A 394 -16.43 -20.38 4.66
C HIS A 394 -16.24 -21.48 3.61
N ARG A 395 -16.67 -22.71 3.94
CA ARG A 395 -16.64 -23.85 3.01
C ARG A 395 -17.46 -23.56 1.74
N THR A 396 -18.64 -22.97 1.86
CA THR A 396 -19.46 -22.59 0.69
C THR A 396 -18.72 -21.58 -0.19
N LEU A 397 -18.02 -20.60 0.40
CA LEU A 397 -17.22 -19.63 -0.37
C LEU A 397 -16.05 -20.29 -1.09
N VAL A 398 -15.35 -21.24 -0.46
CA VAL A 398 -14.31 -22.04 -1.10
C VAL A 398 -14.88 -22.84 -2.29
N GLU A 399 -16.06 -23.44 -2.13
CA GLU A 399 -16.73 -24.17 -3.22
C GLU A 399 -17.12 -23.24 -4.37
N LEU A 400 -17.68 -22.05 -4.09
CA LEU A 400 -17.96 -21.03 -5.11
C LEU A 400 -16.68 -20.53 -5.79
N GLY A 401 -15.58 -20.42 -5.04
CA GLY A 401 -14.25 -20.10 -5.58
C GLY A 401 -13.79 -21.16 -6.58
N CYS A 402 -13.99 -22.44 -6.24
CA CYS A 402 -13.73 -23.55 -7.16
C CYS A 402 -14.61 -23.47 -8.41
N ALA A 403 -15.89 -23.12 -8.30
CA ALA A 403 -16.77 -22.96 -9.45
C ALA A 403 -16.28 -21.83 -10.37
N ASN A 404 -15.87 -20.70 -9.78
CA ASN A 404 -15.34 -19.57 -10.53
C ASN A 404 -14.02 -19.93 -11.24
N VAL A 405 -13.06 -20.56 -10.56
CA VAL A 405 -11.81 -21.06 -11.17
C VAL A 405 -12.09 -22.00 -12.34
N CYS A 406 -13.01 -22.95 -12.17
CA CYS A 406 -13.41 -23.84 -13.27
C CYS A 406 -14.03 -23.06 -14.45
N GLY A 407 -14.89 -22.08 -14.18
CA GLY A 407 -15.44 -21.20 -15.21
C GLY A 407 -14.34 -20.46 -15.97
N TRP A 408 -13.42 -19.79 -15.26
CA TRP A 408 -12.29 -19.07 -15.84
C TRP A 408 -11.44 -19.97 -16.72
N ILE A 409 -11.03 -21.15 -16.24
CA ILE A 409 -10.24 -22.10 -17.03
C ILE A 409 -11.00 -22.52 -18.29
N SER A 410 -12.30 -22.78 -18.19
CA SER A 410 -13.11 -23.14 -19.37
C SER A 410 -13.10 -22.02 -20.41
N TYR A 411 -13.35 -20.77 -19.98
CA TYR A 411 -13.37 -19.62 -20.88
C TYR A 411 -12.00 -19.36 -21.50
N THR A 412 -10.92 -19.41 -20.71
CA THR A 412 -9.54 -19.26 -21.23
C THR A 412 -9.19 -20.33 -22.27
N LEU A 413 -9.61 -21.58 -22.09
CA LEU A 413 -9.35 -22.63 -23.07
C LEU A 413 -10.14 -22.44 -24.38
N LEU A 414 -11.35 -21.89 -24.31
CA LEU A 414 -12.16 -21.54 -25.49
C LEU A 414 -11.56 -20.33 -26.21
N ASP A 415 -11.20 -19.29 -25.49
CA ASP A 415 -10.58 -18.06 -26.01
C ASP A 415 -9.26 -18.38 -26.71
N ALA A 416 -8.42 -19.23 -26.12
CA ALA A 416 -7.16 -19.65 -26.71
C ALA A 416 -7.31 -20.37 -28.08
N ARG A 417 -8.47 -20.98 -28.36
CA ARG A 417 -8.77 -21.56 -29.68
C ARG A 417 -9.09 -20.48 -30.71
N ILE A 418 -9.81 -19.44 -30.31
CA ILE A 418 -10.15 -18.28 -31.15
C ILE A 418 -8.87 -17.50 -31.48
N ASP A 419 -7.99 -17.36 -30.51
CA ASP A 419 -6.66 -16.74 -30.65
C ASP A 419 -5.64 -17.61 -31.40
N LYS A 420 -6.02 -18.81 -31.84
CA LYS A 420 -5.15 -19.77 -32.55
C LYS A 420 -3.86 -20.11 -31.78
N GLN A 421 -3.93 -20.15 -30.44
CA GLN A 421 -2.81 -20.52 -29.58
C GLN A 421 -2.56 -22.04 -29.65
N LYS A 422 -1.70 -22.46 -30.58
CA LYS A 422 -1.41 -23.88 -30.88
C LYS A 422 -1.12 -24.75 -29.65
N GLN A 423 -0.46 -24.20 -28.64
CA GLN A 423 -0.14 -24.97 -27.43
C GLN A 423 -1.35 -25.19 -26.50
N ALA A 424 -2.35 -24.32 -26.54
CA ALA A 424 -3.55 -24.41 -25.71
C ALA A 424 -4.61 -25.33 -26.34
N GLU A 425 -4.63 -25.46 -27.68
CA GLU A 425 -5.57 -26.33 -28.41
C GLU A 425 -5.52 -27.79 -27.94
N LYS A 426 -4.35 -28.29 -27.52
CA LYS A 426 -4.19 -29.64 -26.96
C LYS A 426 -4.95 -29.88 -25.64
N PHE A 427 -5.44 -28.83 -25.01
CA PHE A 427 -6.25 -28.86 -23.79
C PHE A 427 -7.71 -28.48 -24.02
N LEU A 428 -8.10 -28.11 -25.24
CA LEU A 428 -9.48 -27.74 -25.58
C LEU A 428 -10.53 -28.80 -25.16
N PRO A 429 -10.27 -30.12 -25.27
CA PRO A 429 -11.21 -31.13 -24.77
C PRO A 429 -11.52 -31.05 -23.27
N LEU A 430 -10.73 -30.30 -22.50
CA LEU A 430 -10.95 -30.07 -21.07
C LEU A 430 -11.89 -28.90 -20.77
N ALA A 431 -12.15 -28.00 -21.73
CA ALA A 431 -13.05 -26.86 -21.49
C ALA A 431 -14.46 -27.33 -21.05
N PRO A 432 -15.12 -28.28 -21.75
CA PRO A 432 -16.41 -28.81 -21.29
C PRO A 432 -16.33 -29.49 -19.92
N PHE A 433 -15.19 -30.09 -19.56
CA PHE A 433 -15.00 -30.69 -18.24
C PHE A 433 -15.07 -29.62 -17.14
N PHE A 434 -14.28 -28.55 -17.27
CA PHE A 434 -14.27 -27.47 -16.28
C PHE A 434 -15.61 -26.74 -16.22
N TYR A 435 -16.23 -26.48 -17.38
CA TYR A 435 -17.56 -25.89 -17.44
C TYR A 435 -18.61 -26.71 -16.67
N ARG A 436 -18.67 -28.02 -16.91
CA ARG A 436 -19.57 -28.93 -16.17
C ARG A 436 -19.29 -28.95 -14.68
N GLU A 437 -18.02 -28.92 -14.27
CA GLU A 437 -17.67 -28.87 -12.85
C GLU A 437 -18.13 -27.57 -12.18
N ALA A 438 -18.05 -26.43 -12.87
CA ALA A 438 -18.60 -25.17 -12.38
C ALA A 438 -20.13 -25.26 -12.18
N LEU A 439 -20.85 -25.72 -13.20
CA LEU A 439 -22.31 -25.90 -13.14
C LEU A 439 -22.73 -26.90 -12.05
N ARG A 440 -21.99 -28.00 -11.88
CA ARG A 440 -22.25 -29.00 -10.83
C ARG A 440 -22.14 -28.41 -9.43
N ILE A 441 -21.23 -27.46 -9.22
CA ILE A 441 -21.11 -26.77 -7.93
C ILE A 441 -22.29 -25.81 -7.74
N TYR A 442 -22.67 -25.03 -8.75
CA TYR A 442 -23.86 -24.16 -8.64
C TYR A 442 -25.13 -24.97 -8.37
N ALA A 443 -25.31 -26.12 -9.04
CA ALA A 443 -26.46 -27.01 -8.83
C ALA A 443 -26.56 -27.59 -7.42
N LYS A 444 -25.43 -27.71 -6.70
CA LYS A 444 -25.44 -28.12 -5.28
C LYS A 444 -26.15 -27.10 -4.39
N PHE A 445 -26.05 -25.82 -4.73
CA PHE A 445 -26.57 -24.72 -3.91
C PHE A 445 -27.89 -24.15 -4.44
N CYS A 446 -28.12 -24.26 -5.75
CA CYS A 446 -29.31 -23.76 -6.43
C CYS A 446 -30.00 -24.93 -7.15
N PRO A 447 -31.08 -25.50 -6.57
CA PRO A 447 -31.90 -26.53 -7.23
C PRO A 447 -32.39 -26.10 -8.62
N THR A 448 -32.82 -27.05 -9.46
CA THR A 448 -33.14 -26.79 -10.88
C THR A 448 -34.25 -25.75 -11.11
N ASN A 449 -35.19 -25.60 -10.17
CA ASN A 449 -36.26 -24.58 -10.23
C ASN A 449 -35.86 -23.24 -9.61
N HIS A 450 -34.63 -23.10 -9.11
CA HIS A 450 -34.17 -21.90 -8.42
C HIS A 450 -34.01 -20.70 -9.39
N PRO A 451 -34.45 -19.47 -9.02
CA PRO A 451 -34.40 -18.29 -9.91
C PRO A 451 -32.99 -17.93 -10.44
N PHE A 452 -31.94 -18.35 -9.72
CA PHE A 452 -30.56 -18.29 -10.18
C PHE A 452 -30.39 -18.82 -11.62
N TRP A 453 -31.01 -19.94 -11.97
CA TRP A 453 -30.82 -20.57 -13.28
C TRP A 453 -31.29 -19.69 -14.43
N LYS A 454 -32.41 -18.98 -14.28
CA LYS A 454 -32.86 -17.98 -15.28
C LYS A 454 -31.80 -16.93 -15.55
N THR A 455 -31.16 -16.45 -14.48
CA THR A 455 -30.11 -15.43 -14.54
C THR A 455 -28.81 -16.01 -15.13
N CYS A 456 -28.45 -17.22 -14.71
CA CYS A 456 -27.29 -17.97 -15.19
C CYS A 456 -27.36 -18.22 -16.70
N HIS A 457 -28.48 -18.77 -17.18
CA HIS A 457 -28.68 -19.04 -18.61
C HIS A 457 -28.61 -17.76 -19.47
N LYS A 458 -29.15 -16.64 -18.98
CA LYS A 458 -29.06 -15.35 -19.69
C LYS A 458 -27.61 -14.86 -19.81
N ILE A 459 -26.82 -14.97 -18.74
CA ILE A 459 -25.40 -14.61 -18.77
C ILE A 459 -24.65 -15.51 -19.74
N LEU A 460 -24.85 -16.83 -19.66
CA LEU A 460 -24.16 -17.81 -20.50
C LEU A 460 -24.52 -17.63 -21.98
N ALA A 461 -25.80 -17.42 -22.31
CA ALA A 461 -26.20 -17.12 -23.68
C ALA A 461 -25.54 -15.84 -24.23
N THR A 462 -25.28 -14.85 -23.37
CA THR A 462 -24.55 -13.63 -23.76
C THR A 462 -23.08 -13.91 -24.04
N VAL A 463 -22.46 -14.79 -23.25
CA VAL A 463 -21.07 -15.24 -23.44
C VAL A 463 -20.95 -16.03 -24.74
N ASP A 464 -21.86 -16.99 -24.96
CA ASP A 464 -21.86 -17.85 -26.14
C ASP A 464 -22.07 -17.03 -27.43
N ASP A 465 -23.03 -16.10 -27.44
CA ASP A 465 -23.26 -15.18 -28.56
C ASP A 465 -22.02 -14.31 -28.86
N ALA A 466 -21.30 -13.86 -27.82
CA ALA A 466 -20.07 -13.09 -27.99
C ALA A 466 -18.97 -13.93 -28.65
N TYR A 467 -18.76 -15.17 -28.19
CA TYR A 467 -17.78 -16.08 -28.80
C TYR A 467 -18.13 -16.45 -30.24
N VAL A 468 -19.40 -16.69 -30.55
CA VAL A 468 -19.85 -16.96 -31.93
C VAL A 468 -19.54 -15.77 -32.84
N LYS A 469 -19.83 -14.55 -32.39
CA LYS A 469 -19.53 -13.33 -33.15
C LYS A 469 -18.04 -13.18 -33.42
N GLU A 470 -17.20 -13.38 -32.41
CA GLU A 470 -15.74 -13.26 -32.54
C GLU A 470 -15.15 -14.33 -33.47
N ALA A 471 -15.61 -15.58 -33.36
CA ALA A 471 -15.22 -16.66 -34.25
C ALA A 471 -15.62 -16.42 -35.72
N LEU A 472 -16.69 -15.67 -35.96
CA LEU A 472 -17.15 -15.23 -37.29
C LEU A 472 -16.54 -13.88 -37.72
N HIS A 473 -15.60 -13.32 -36.95
CA HIS A 473 -15.01 -12.00 -37.16
C HIS A 473 -16.04 -10.85 -37.22
N ILE A 474 -17.18 -11.01 -36.55
CA ILE A 474 -18.21 -9.99 -36.37
C ILE A 474 -17.80 -9.10 -35.20
N THR A 475 -17.26 -7.93 -35.50
CA THR A 475 -16.76 -7.00 -34.48
C THR A 475 -17.89 -6.39 -33.69
N SER A 476 -17.79 -6.47 -32.35
CA SER A 476 -18.72 -5.79 -31.44
C SER A 476 -18.28 -4.35 -31.16
N PRO A 477 -19.21 -3.44 -30.81
CA PRO A 477 -18.84 -2.13 -30.28
C PRO A 477 -17.90 -2.26 -29.08
N LEU A 478 -16.96 -1.32 -28.92
CA LEU A 478 -15.97 -1.32 -27.82
C LEU A 478 -16.64 -1.50 -26.44
N MET A 479 -17.79 -0.87 -26.22
CA MET A 479 -18.59 -1.00 -24.98
C MET A 479 -19.07 -2.42 -24.64
N HIS A 480 -18.96 -3.36 -25.57
CA HIS A 480 -19.40 -4.74 -25.44
C HIS A 480 -18.26 -5.76 -25.44
N SER A 481 -16.98 -5.33 -25.44
CA SER A 481 -15.83 -6.23 -25.44
C SER A 481 -15.83 -7.20 -24.25
N GLY A 482 -16.35 -6.79 -23.09
CA GLY A 482 -16.40 -7.62 -21.89
C GLY A 482 -17.45 -8.74 -21.90
N LYS A 483 -18.31 -8.86 -22.93
CA LYS A 483 -19.40 -9.85 -22.96
C LYS A 483 -18.89 -11.29 -22.92
N LYS A 484 -17.75 -11.59 -23.56
CA LYS A 484 -17.13 -12.94 -23.57
C LYS A 484 -16.69 -13.42 -22.19
N SER A 485 -16.42 -12.48 -21.28
CA SER A 485 -15.98 -12.77 -19.91
C SER A 485 -17.09 -12.62 -18.88
N LEU A 486 -18.32 -12.27 -19.28
CA LEU A 486 -19.42 -11.96 -18.35
C LEU A 486 -19.79 -13.15 -17.45
N GLY A 487 -19.44 -14.38 -17.84
CA GLY A 487 -19.54 -15.57 -17.01
C GLY A 487 -18.84 -15.46 -15.65
N HIS A 488 -17.83 -14.59 -15.52
CA HIS A 488 -17.16 -14.30 -14.25
C HIS A 488 -18.09 -13.66 -13.19
N ALA A 489 -19.21 -13.06 -13.62
CA ALA A 489 -20.21 -12.52 -12.70
C ALA A 489 -21.03 -13.60 -11.99
N LEU A 490 -21.05 -14.84 -12.51
CA LEU A 490 -21.93 -15.91 -12.00
C LEU A 490 -21.69 -16.25 -10.54
N CYS A 491 -20.44 -16.21 -10.06
CA CYS A 491 -20.16 -16.47 -8.65
C CYS A 491 -20.70 -15.37 -7.73
N ALA A 492 -20.67 -14.11 -8.17
CA ALA A 492 -21.20 -12.99 -7.42
C ALA A 492 -22.74 -13.03 -7.39
N VAL A 493 -23.37 -13.37 -8.53
CA VAL A 493 -24.81 -13.61 -8.60
C VAL A 493 -25.22 -14.79 -7.71
N ALA A 494 -24.48 -15.89 -7.72
CA ALA A 494 -24.74 -17.02 -6.83
C ALA A 494 -24.64 -16.61 -5.35
N ALA A 495 -23.63 -15.81 -4.97
CA ALA A 495 -23.48 -15.31 -3.61
C ALA A 495 -24.66 -14.40 -3.17
N LEU A 496 -25.21 -13.58 -4.08
CA LEU A 496 -26.43 -12.79 -3.80
C LEU A 496 -27.63 -13.68 -3.46
N PHE A 497 -27.86 -14.74 -4.24
CA PHE A 497 -28.94 -15.69 -3.98
C PHE A 497 -28.74 -16.45 -2.67
N LEU A 498 -27.53 -16.93 -2.40
CA LEU A 498 -27.22 -17.69 -1.18
C LEU A 498 -27.20 -16.85 0.10
N SER A 499 -27.12 -15.53 -0.04
CA SER A 499 -27.24 -14.58 1.07
C SER A 499 -28.66 -14.02 1.23
N HIS A 500 -29.62 -14.45 0.39
CA HIS A 500 -30.97 -13.89 0.33
C HIS A 500 -30.99 -12.36 0.09
N GLN A 501 -30.00 -11.85 -0.65
CA GLN A 501 -29.88 -10.44 -1.02
C GLN A 501 -30.17 -10.21 -2.51
N ASP A 502 -30.84 -11.14 -3.17
CA ASP A 502 -31.09 -11.28 -4.60
C ASP A 502 -32.19 -10.36 -5.16
N SER A 503 -32.29 -9.12 -4.66
CA SER A 503 -33.23 -8.14 -5.23
C SER A 503 -32.92 -7.89 -6.70
N HIS A 504 -33.96 -7.64 -7.51
CA HIS A 504 -33.80 -7.36 -8.94
C HIS A 504 -32.80 -6.21 -9.18
N GLN A 505 -32.85 -5.16 -8.35
CA GLN A 505 -31.92 -4.02 -8.40
C GLN A 505 -30.46 -4.44 -8.17
N ARG A 506 -30.20 -5.32 -7.19
CA ARG A 506 -28.83 -5.81 -6.90
C ARG A 506 -28.30 -6.74 -7.97
N ILE A 507 -29.11 -7.69 -8.45
CA ILE A 507 -28.69 -8.60 -9.52
C ILE A 507 -28.36 -7.80 -10.78
N ALA A 508 -29.25 -6.89 -11.20
CA ALA A 508 -29.03 -6.05 -12.38
C ALA A 508 -27.81 -5.14 -12.21
N GLY A 509 -27.65 -4.54 -11.02
CA GLY A 509 -26.50 -3.70 -10.68
C GLY A 509 -25.17 -4.46 -10.76
N ILE A 510 -25.08 -5.63 -10.12
CA ILE A 510 -23.87 -6.47 -10.14
C ILE A 510 -23.55 -6.94 -11.57
N GLN A 511 -24.55 -7.39 -12.32
CA GLN A 511 -24.33 -7.81 -13.72
C GLN A 511 -23.80 -6.66 -14.58
N LYS A 512 -24.41 -5.49 -14.45
CA LYS A 512 -24.02 -4.30 -15.22
C LYS A 512 -22.65 -3.79 -14.79
N PHE A 513 -22.34 -3.82 -13.50
CA PHE A 513 -21.00 -3.53 -12.97
C PHE A 513 -19.96 -4.46 -13.60
N PHE A 514 -20.13 -5.79 -13.52
CA PHE A 514 -19.17 -6.73 -14.09
C PHE A 514 -19.02 -6.56 -15.59
N LEU A 515 -20.11 -6.31 -16.33
CA LEU A 515 -20.01 -6.03 -17.76
C LEU A 515 -19.13 -4.82 -18.04
N LEU A 516 -19.32 -3.71 -17.32
CA LEU A 516 -18.53 -2.48 -17.50
C LEU A 516 -17.07 -2.66 -17.07
N TYR A 517 -16.85 -3.32 -15.92
CA TYR A 517 -15.53 -3.65 -15.39
C TYR A 517 -14.74 -4.56 -16.35
N LEU A 518 -15.37 -5.63 -16.85
CA LEU A 518 -14.73 -6.56 -17.79
C LEU A 518 -14.51 -5.92 -19.16
N THR A 519 -15.43 -5.07 -19.63
CA THR A 519 -15.23 -4.27 -20.85
C THR A 519 -14.02 -3.36 -20.69
N ALA A 520 -13.87 -2.68 -19.55
CA ALA A 520 -12.72 -1.81 -19.30
C ALA A 520 -11.41 -2.60 -19.30
N LYS A 521 -11.39 -3.74 -18.60
CA LYS A 521 -10.20 -4.61 -18.54
C LYS A 521 -9.82 -5.16 -19.92
N GLN A 522 -10.78 -5.70 -20.67
CA GLN A 522 -10.53 -6.22 -22.02
C GLN A 522 -10.07 -5.13 -22.98
N LEU A 523 -10.71 -3.95 -22.96
CA LEU A 523 -10.32 -2.85 -23.82
C LEU A 523 -8.92 -2.33 -23.48
N ASN A 524 -8.54 -2.32 -22.20
CA ASN A 524 -7.18 -1.97 -21.80
C ASN A 524 -6.17 -3.00 -22.33
N ASP A 525 -6.43 -4.31 -22.21
CA ASP A 525 -5.55 -5.36 -22.75
C ASP A 525 -5.43 -5.25 -24.29
N ASP A 526 -6.56 -5.12 -25.01
CA ASP A 526 -6.60 -4.96 -26.47
C ASP A 526 -5.83 -3.71 -26.95
N LEU A 527 -5.78 -2.63 -26.15
CA LEU A 527 -5.00 -1.42 -26.47
C LEU A 527 -3.50 -1.65 -26.39
N HIS A 528 -3.03 -2.55 -25.53
CA HIS A 528 -1.61 -2.89 -25.43
C HIS A 528 -1.20 -3.86 -26.53
N ASP A 529 -2.09 -4.81 -26.86
CA ASP A 529 -1.78 -5.94 -27.73
C ASP A 529 -2.22 -5.73 -29.19
N TRP A 530 -2.83 -4.59 -29.54
CA TRP A 530 -3.46 -4.36 -30.86
C TRP A 530 -2.55 -4.67 -32.06
N GLU A 531 -1.27 -4.33 -31.99
CA GLU A 531 -0.33 -4.55 -33.09
C GLU A 531 0.00 -6.05 -33.24
N GLN A 532 0.15 -6.75 -32.12
CA GLN A 532 0.34 -8.19 -32.10
C GLN A 532 -0.92 -8.89 -32.63
N ASP A 533 -2.10 -8.48 -32.15
CA ASP A 533 -3.38 -9.01 -32.60
C ASP A 533 -3.55 -8.85 -34.11
N TYR A 534 -3.30 -7.66 -34.63
CA TYR A 534 -3.34 -7.41 -36.07
C TYR A 534 -2.38 -8.32 -36.84
N THR A 535 -1.14 -8.44 -36.38
CA THR A 535 -0.09 -9.25 -37.04
C THR A 535 -0.44 -10.73 -37.06
N GLU A 536 -1.10 -11.23 -36.02
CA GLU A 536 -1.57 -12.61 -35.91
C GLU A 536 -2.92 -12.85 -36.60
N GLY A 537 -3.50 -11.81 -37.21
CA GLY A 537 -4.78 -11.87 -37.92
C GLY A 537 -5.98 -11.96 -36.99
N ARG A 538 -5.84 -11.52 -35.74
CA ARG A 538 -6.93 -11.35 -34.77
C ARG A 538 -7.56 -9.97 -34.97
N ILE A 539 -8.87 -9.96 -35.23
CA ILE A 539 -9.63 -8.72 -35.45
C ILE A 539 -10.43 -8.39 -34.18
N THR A 540 -9.73 -7.84 -33.19
CA THR A 540 -10.35 -7.31 -31.97
C THR A 540 -11.13 -6.02 -32.26
N PRO A 541 -12.01 -5.55 -31.35
CA PRO A 541 -12.66 -4.25 -31.49
C PRO A 541 -11.69 -3.08 -31.72
N VAL A 542 -10.51 -3.10 -31.07
CA VAL A 542 -9.47 -2.09 -31.27
C VAL A 542 -8.85 -2.20 -32.66
N VAL A 543 -8.45 -3.40 -33.10
CA VAL A 543 -7.89 -3.63 -34.44
C VAL A 543 -8.88 -3.21 -35.53
N SER A 544 -10.16 -3.54 -35.37
CA SER A 544 -11.24 -3.11 -36.27
C SER A 544 -11.31 -1.58 -36.37
N LEU A 545 -11.18 -0.88 -35.24
CA LEU A 545 -11.19 0.58 -35.22
C LEU A 545 -9.95 1.17 -35.92
N VAL A 546 -8.77 0.59 -35.72
CA VAL A 546 -7.54 0.98 -36.43
C VAL A 546 -7.73 0.85 -37.95
N LEU A 547 -8.27 -0.29 -38.39
CA LEU A 547 -8.53 -0.55 -39.82
C LEU A 547 -9.61 0.36 -40.41
N LYS A 548 -10.56 0.83 -39.59
CA LYS A 548 -11.56 1.82 -39.98
C LYS A 548 -10.93 3.20 -40.23
N TYR A 549 -9.98 3.62 -39.39
CA TYR A 549 -9.29 4.91 -39.54
C TYR A 549 -8.16 4.87 -40.59
N SER A 550 -7.65 3.69 -40.94
CA SER A 550 -6.66 3.52 -41.99
C SER A 550 -6.87 2.21 -42.76
N ALA A 551 -7.33 2.32 -44.02
CA ALA A 551 -7.44 1.19 -44.95
C ALA A 551 -6.07 0.67 -45.46
N SER A 552 -4.96 1.28 -45.04
CA SER A 552 -3.61 0.88 -45.45
C SER A 552 -3.15 -0.39 -44.71
N ARG A 553 -2.53 -1.33 -45.43
CA ARG A 553 -1.82 -2.48 -44.84
C ARG A 553 -0.42 -2.15 -44.31
N ASN A 554 0.06 -0.93 -44.51
CA ASN A 554 1.34 -0.48 -43.98
C ASN A 554 1.24 -0.21 -42.47
N ILE A 555 2.01 -0.97 -41.68
CA ILE A 555 1.98 -0.89 -40.21
C ILE A 555 2.31 0.50 -39.67
N LYS A 556 3.17 1.28 -40.34
CA LYS A 556 3.49 2.65 -39.91
C LYS A 556 2.26 3.55 -39.96
N LYS A 557 1.43 3.43 -41.01
CA LYS A 557 0.18 4.18 -41.15
C LYS A 557 -0.88 3.72 -40.15
N LEU A 558 -0.92 2.42 -39.86
CA LEU A 558 -1.81 1.86 -38.82
C LEU A 558 -1.41 2.36 -37.42
N ARG A 559 -0.12 2.43 -37.11
CA ARG A 559 0.38 3.03 -35.87
C ARG A 559 -0.06 4.49 -35.75
N THR A 560 0.08 5.30 -36.80
CA THR A 560 -0.41 6.69 -36.79
C THR A 560 -1.91 6.76 -36.50
N ALA A 561 -2.72 5.97 -37.21
CA ALA A 561 -4.17 5.92 -36.97
C ALA A 561 -4.51 5.45 -35.54
N PHE A 562 -3.74 4.52 -34.98
CA PHE A 562 -3.89 4.08 -33.60
C PHE A 562 -3.66 5.23 -32.62
N TRP A 563 -2.51 5.91 -32.73
CA TRP A 563 -2.11 6.98 -31.82
C TRP A 563 -3.00 8.21 -31.90
N GLU A 564 -3.34 8.65 -33.11
CA GLU A 564 -4.06 9.90 -33.33
C GLU A 564 -5.58 9.77 -33.15
N CYS A 565 -6.15 8.59 -33.40
CA CYS A 565 -7.60 8.40 -33.41
C CYS A 565 -8.08 7.35 -32.41
N VAL A 566 -7.52 6.13 -32.46
CA VAL A 566 -8.05 4.97 -31.72
C VAL A 566 -7.79 5.06 -30.23
N LEU A 567 -6.56 5.44 -29.83
CA LEU A 567 -6.19 5.55 -28.43
C LEU A 567 -7.04 6.63 -27.71
N PRO A 568 -7.15 7.88 -28.21
CA PRO A 568 -8.01 8.89 -27.60
C PRO A 568 -9.50 8.49 -27.53
N GLU A 569 -10.02 7.81 -28.55
CA GLU A 569 -11.41 7.31 -28.55
C GLU A 569 -11.61 6.23 -27.49
N SER A 570 -10.71 5.26 -27.43
CA SER A 570 -10.77 4.15 -26.48
C SER A 570 -10.58 4.62 -25.03
N CYS A 571 -9.65 5.55 -24.76
CA CYS A 571 -9.48 6.16 -23.43
C CYS A 571 -10.77 6.85 -22.95
N ARG A 572 -11.47 7.59 -23.82
CA ARG A 572 -12.76 8.21 -23.46
C ARG A 572 -13.82 7.18 -23.10
N ILE A 573 -13.81 6.02 -23.76
CA ILE A 573 -14.73 4.92 -23.47
C ILE A 573 -14.37 4.25 -22.14
N LEU A 574 -13.08 4.02 -21.87
CA LEU A 574 -12.59 3.47 -20.60
C LEU A 574 -13.02 4.32 -19.40
N VAL A 575 -12.76 5.63 -19.44
CA VAL A 575 -13.19 6.56 -18.38
C VAL A 575 -14.71 6.52 -18.17
N ARG A 576 -15.50 6.44 -19.25
CA ARG A 576 -16.96 6.28 -19.14
C ARG A 576 -17.35 4.94 -18.52
N CYS A 577 -16.63 3.86 -18.83
CA CYS A 577 -16.87 2.56 -18.23
C CYS A 577 -16.62 2.58 -16.73
N PHE A 578 -15.51 3.17 -16.26
CA PHE A 578 -15.19 3.29 -14.84
C PHE A 578 -16.25 4.12 -14.10
N ALA A 579 -16.52 5.34 -14.57
CA ALA A 579 -17.53 6.22 -13.95
C ALA A 579 -18.93 5.59 -13.91
N HIS A 580 -19.33 4.90 -14.98
CA HIS A 580 -20.63 4.24 -15.03
C HIS A 580 -20.66 2.98 -14.14
N ALA A 581 -19.56 2.22 -14.04
CA ALA A 581 -19.47 1.06 -13.17
C ALA A 581 -19.63 1.45 -11.71
N GLU A 582 -18.96 2.53 -11.29
CA GLU A 582 -19.10 3.13 -9.96
C GLU A 582 -20.56 3.56 -9.71
N HIS A 583 -21.15 4.34 -10.62
CA HIS A 583 -22.54 4.78 -10.47
C HIS A 583 -23.52 3.61 -10.31
N VAL A 584 -23.37 2.58 -11.14
CA VAL A 584 -24.22 1.38 -11.10
C VAL A 584 -24.05 0.61 -9.78
N LEU A 585 -22.83 0.51 -9.24
CA LEU A 585 -22.60 -0.12 -7.93
C LEU A 585 -23.30 0.64 -6.81
N LEU A 586 -23.21 1.97 -6.80
CA LEU A 586 -23.88 2.81 -5.80
C LEU A 586 -25.41 2.66 -5.90
N GLN A 587 -25.94 2.58 -7.13
CA GLN A 587 -27.37 2.33 -7.37
C GLN A 587 -27.79 0.88 -7.06
N ALA A 588 -26.87 -0.07 -6.97
CA ALA A 588 -27.20 -1.46 -6.65
C ALA A 588 -27.67 -1.63 -5.19
N LYS A 589 -27.48 -0.64 -4.30
CA LYS A 589 -27.87 -0.70 -2.87
C LYS A 589 -27.30 -1.94 -2.16
N LEU A 590 -26.02 -2.22 -2.41
CA LEU A 590 -25.28 -3.22 -1.65
C LEU A 590 -25.09 -2.72 -0.21
N PRO A 591 -25.15 -3.61 0.80
CA PRO A 591 -24.92 -3.22 2.20
C PRO A 591 -23.54 -2.57 2.43
N ASN A 592 -22.53 -2.99 1.68
CA ASN A 592 -21.20 -2.42 1.67
C ASN A 592 -20.61 -2.48 0.24
N PRO A 593 -20.77 -1.45 -0.62
CA PRO A 593 -20.24 -1.48 -1.98
C PRO A 593 -18.71 -1.41 -2.06
N GLN A 594 -18.04 -1.12 -0.94
CA GLN A 594 -16.64 -0.73 -0.89
C GLN A 594 -15.64 -1.74 -1.47
N PRO A 595 -15.76 -3.06 -1.22
CA PRO A 595 -14.86 -4.02 -1.83
C PRO A 595 -14.90 -4.05 -3.37
N PHE A 596 -16.06 -3.78 -3.98
CA PHE A 596 -16.15 -3.66 -5.44
C PHE A 596 -15.62 -2.32 -5.97
N LEU A 597 -15.80 -1.23 -5.21
CA LEU A 597 -15.19 0.07 -5.54
C LEU A 597 -13.65 -0.01 -5.49
N LEU A 598 -13.09 -0.75 -4.53
CA LEU A 598 -11.66 -1.06 -4.46
C LEU A 598 -11.17 -1.84 -5.69
N LEU A 599 -11.91 -2.88 -6.09
CA LEU A 599 -11.60 -3.66 -7.28
C LEU A 599 -11.62 -2.79 -8.55
N LEU A 600 -12.59 -1.88 -8.65
CA LEU A 600 -12.72 -0.95 -9.77
C LEU A 600 -11.58 0.07 -9.80
N GLY A 601 -11.29 0.71 -8.67
CA GLY A 601 -10.23 1.70 -8.55
C GLY A 601 -8.84 1.13 -8.80
N GLN A 602 -8.61 -0.16 -8.51
CA GLN A 602 -7.37 -0.82 -8.91
C GLN A 602 -7.22 -0.90 -10.43
N ALA A 603 -8.27 -1.33 -11.14
CA ALA A 603 -8.25 -1.39 -12.60
C ALA A 603 -8.13 -0.01 -13.25
N GLU A 604 -8.75 1.02 -12.66
CA GLU A 604 -8.60 2.41 -13.13
C GLU A 604 -7.18 2.95 -12.92
N ASN A 605 -6.55 2.65 -11.78
CA ASN A 605 -5.15 3.01 -11.54
C ASN A 605 -4.19 2.29 -12.49
N ASP A 606 -4.41 1.00 -12.76
CA ASP A 606 -3.60 0.25 -13.72
C ASP A 606 -3.75 0.84 -15.14
N PHE A 607 -4.95 1.26 -15.52
CA PHE A 607 -5.19 1.99 -16.76
C PHE A 607 -4.43 3.33 -16.80
N HIS A 608 -4.50 4.15 -15.75
CA HIS A 608 -3.82 5.46 -15.75
C HIS A 608 -2.29 5.33 -15.81
N LYS A 609 -1.72 4.30 -15.18
CA LYS A 609 -0.30 3.97 -15.32
C LYS A 609 0.05 3.61 -16.75
N ALA A 610 -0.72 2.68 -17.33
CA ALA A 610 -0.55 2.28 -18.73
C ALA A 610 -0.70 3.46 -19.70
N GLU A 611 -1.71 4.30 -19.52
CA GLU A 611 -1.93 5.49 -20.34
C GLU A 611 -0.72 6.43 -20.27
N HIS A 612 -0.16 6.65 -19.08
CA HIS A 612 1.02 7.47 -18.89
C HIS A 612 2.25 6.88 -19.59
N GLU A 613 2.48 5.57 -19.46
CA GLU A 613 3.57 4.85 -20.13
C GLU A 613 3.44 4.93 -21.66
N ILE A 614 2.24 4.64 -22.18
CA ILE A 614 1.87 4.71 -23.60
C ILE A 614 2.12 6.12 -24.15
N ARG A 615 1.71 7.18 -23.43
CA ARG A 615 1.95 8.58 -23.82
C ARG A 615 3.44 8.93 -23.77
N THR A 616 4.17 8.49 -22.76
CA THR A 616 5.62 8.74 -22.65
C THR A 616 6.38 8.08 -23.80
N ILE A 617 6.00 6.87 -24.19
CA ILE A 617 6.57 6.17 -25.36
C ILE A 617 6.25 6.94 -26.64
N HIS A 618 5.02 7.43 -26.79
CA HIS A 618 4.64 8.26 -27.94
C HIS A 618 5.47 9.54 -28.01
N GLU A 619 5.60 10.27 -26.90
CA GLU A 619 6.45 11.46 -26.82
C GLU A 619 7.90 11.15 -27.15
N PHE A 620 8.44 10.01 -26.73
CA PHE A 620 9.81 9.61 -27.06
C PHE A 620 9.98 9.25 -28.55
N ILE A 621 9.05 8.48 -29.13
CA ILE A 621 9.11 8.01 -30.52
C ILE A 621 8.87 9.16 -31.52
N PHE A 622 7.97 10.08 -31.17
CA PHE A 622 7.54 11.19 -32.04
C PHE A 622 8.06 12.55 -31.56
N ALA A 623 8.95 12.60 -30.57
CA ALA A 623 9.67 13.82 -30.22
C ALA A 623 10.35 14.36 -31.49
N PRO A 624 10.12 15.63 -31.86
CA PRO A 624 10.88 16.23 -32.93
C PRO A 624 12.35 16.12 -32.53
N SER A 625 13.14 15.38 -33.34
CA SER A 625 14.59 15.34 -33.20
C SER A 625 15.05 16.78 -33.09
N LYS A 626 15.59 17.18 -31.93
CA LYS A 626 16.20 18.49 -31.77
C LYS A 626 17.31 18.57 -32.83
N LYS A 627 17.03 19.28 -33.91
CA LYS A 627 18.03 19.77 -34.86
C LYS A 627 18.72 20.97 -34.25
#